data_AF-A0A9P3CB25-F1
#
_entry.id   AF-A0A9P3CB25-F1
#
_cell.length_a   1.000
_cell.length_b   1.000
_cell.length_c   1.000
_cell.angle_alpha   90.00
_cell.angle_beta   90.00
_cell.angle_gamma   90.00
#
_symmetry.space_group_name_H-M   'P 1'
#
loop_
_entity.id
_entity.type
_entity.pdbx_description
1 polymer ?
#
loop_
_entity_poly.entity_id
_entity_poly.type
_entity_poly.pdbx_seq_one_letter_code
_entity_poly.pdbx_strand_id
1 'polypeptide(L)'
;MSGRQPRFNQQVLIDTTPLPDSIPKVEEIGASSAPLLSASFFIGARCKSYNDDFMHCKTEANGKGESECLKEGRKVTRCAASVLDDINKSCLEEFRKHWQCLDNNNQQLWQCRGLERGLNKCVFEKLNLEKKIPGAPENEVPVHLRKRQIYAHSIFGK
;
A
#
# COMPACT_ATOMS: atom_id res chain seq x y z
N MET A 1 2.95 -12.84 15.13
CA MET A 1 2.19 -11.65 15.56
C MET A 1 1.13 -12.10 16.57
N SER A 2 1.20 -11.62 17.81
CA SER A 2 0.25 -12.02 18.86
C SER A 2 -1.14 -11.48 18.51
N GLY A 3 -2.11 -12.34 18.19
CA GLY A 3 -3.48 -11.95 17.79
C GLY A 3 -4.37 -11.52 18.95
N ARG A 4 -3.80 -11.16 20.11
CA ARG A 4 -4.56 -10.84 21.32
C ARG A 4 -4.99 -9.38 21.29
N GLN A 5 -6.27 -9.14 21.59
CA GLN A 5 -6.74 -7.77 21.81
C GLN A 5 -6.01 -7.17 23.02
N PRO A 6 -5.48 -5.95 22.90
CA PRO A 6 -4.78 -5.30 23.99
C PRO A 6 -5.76 -4.99 25.13
N ARG A 7 -5.46 -5.52 26.33
CA ARG A 7 -6.13 -5.15 27.59
C ARG A 7 -5.14 -4.32 28.39
N PHE A 8 -4.96 -3.06 28.03
CA PHE A 8 -4.05 -2.17 28.75
C PHE A 8 -4.79 -1.47 29.89
N ASN A 9 -4.18 -1.49 31.08
CA ASN A 9 -4.59 -0.72 32.27
C ASN A 9 -3.85 0.62 32.39
N GLN A 10 -2.85 0.88 31.54
CA GLN A 10 -1.97 2.06 31.60
C GLN A 10 -1.76 2.73 30.24
N GLN A 11 -1.35 4.01 30.31
CA GLN A 11 -1.03 4.91 29.20
C GLN A 11 0.13 4.41 28.33
N VAL A 12 0.22 4.96 27.11
CA VAL A 12 1.19 4.63 26.07
C VAL A 12 2.62 4.57 26.62
N LEU A 13 3.26 3.39 26.57
CA LEU A 13 4.68 3.20 26.90
C LEU A 13 5.52 3.36 25.63
N ILE A 14 6.46 4.31 25.63
CA ILE A 14 7.35 4.60 24.50
C ILE A 14 8.79 4.27 24.93
N ASP A 15 9.45 3.40 24.19
CA ASP A 15 10.87 3.10 24.34
C ASP A 15 11.69 4.07 23.48
N THR A 16 12.62 4.81 24.09
CA THR A 16 13.47 5.80 23.42
C THR A 16 14.82 5.23 22.98
N THR A 17 15.06 3.93 23.13
CA THR A 17 16.33 3.31 22.74
C THR A 17 16.56 3.39 21.22
N PRO A 18 17.72 3.92 20.78
CA PRO A 18 18.03 3.97 19.35
C PRO A 18 18.40 2.58 18.83
N LEU A 19 18.24 2.40 17.51
CA LEU A 19 18.68 1.18 16.83
C LEU A 19 20.21 1.03 16.92
N PRO A 20 20.75 -0.19 17.08
CA PRO A 20 22.20 -0.42 17.11
C PRO A 20 22.92 0.09 15.85
N ASP A 21 24.13 0.65 16.02
CA ASP A 21 24.93 1.23 14.93
C ASP A 21 25.33 0.21 13.85
N SER A 22 25.30 -1.09 14.17
CA SER A 22 25.54 -2.18 13.22
C SER A 22 24.48 -2.26 12.12
N ILE A 23 23.29 -1.69 12.34
CA ILE A 23 22.18 -1.71 11.39
C ILE A 23 22.07 -0.33 10.72
N PRO A 24 22.35 -0.23 9.40
CA PRO A 24 22.24 1.05 8.71
C PRO A 24 20.79 1.54 8.67
N LYS A 25 20.62 2.82 9.00
CA LYS A 25 19.33 3.54 9.02
C LYS A 25 18.68 3.57 7.64
N VAL A 26 17.35 3.58 7.63
CA VAL A 26 16.53 3.73 6.42
C VAL A 26 15.47 4.79 6.65
N GLU A 27 15.17 5.52 5.58
CA GLU A 27 14.07 6.47 5.57
C GLU A 27 12.74 5.72 5.57
N GLU A 28 11.91 6.02 6.56
CA GLU A 28 10.58 5.43 6.70
C GLU A 28 9.61 6.02 5.68
N ILE A 29 8.57 5.26 5.35
CA ILE A 29 7.65 5.61 4.24
C ILE A 29 6.86 6.91 4.49
N GLY A 30 6.60 7.26 5.75
CA GLY A 30 5.97 8.54 6.13
C GLY A 30 4.53 8.77 5.63
N ALA A 31 3.90 7.80 4.97
CA ALA A 31 2.55 7.92 4.42
C ALA A 31 1.48 7.36 5.37
N SER A 32 0.31 8.01 5.42
CA SER A 32 -0.85 7.53 6.17
C SER A 32 -1.56 6.36 5.46
N SER A 33 -2.55 5.75 6.12
CA SER A 33 -3.23 4.55 5.63
C SER A 33 -3.94 4.76 4.28
N ALA A 34 -4.62 5.89 4.08
CA ALA A 34 -5.34 6.18 2.83
C ALA A 34 -4.44 6.30 1.58
N PRO A 35 -3.36 7.12 1.57
CA PRO A 35 -2.43 7.19 0.44
C PRO A 35 -1.70 5.86 0.21
N LEU A 36 -1.32 5.13 1.26
CA LEU A 36 -0.74 3.79 1.12
C LEU A 36 -1.72 2.81 0.45
N LEU A 37 -3.00 2.84 0.85
CA LEU A 37 -4.03 1.99 0.25
C LEU A 37 -4.26 2.35 -1.22
N SER A 38 -4.26 3.65 -1.55
CA SER A 38 -4.34 4.16 -2.92
C SER A 38 -3.18 3.67 -3.79
N ALA A 39 -1.94 3.69 -3.27
CA ALA A 39 -0.73 3.30 -3.99
C ALA A 39 -0.43 1.78 -3.96
N SER A 40 -1.15 1.01 -3.14
CA SER A 40 -0.87 -0.41 -2.85
C SER A 40 -0.61 -1.28 -4.09
N PHE A 41 -1.44 -1.14 -5.13
CA PHE A 41 -1.31 -1.91 -6.37
C PHE A 41 -0.08 -1.52 -7.19
N PHE A 42 0.31 -0.24 -7.19
CA PHE A 42 1.50 0.24 -7.90
C PHE A 42 2.78 -0.17 -7.17
N ILE A 43 2.77 -0.10 -5.83
CA ILE A 43 3.84 -0.65 -5.00
C ILE A 43 3.97 -2.15 -5.25
N GLY A 44 2.85 -2.89 -5.29
CA GLY A 44 2.84 -4.31 -5.62
C GLY A 44 3.40 -4.62 -7.01
N ALA A 45 3.09 -3.80 -8.03
CA ALA A 45 3.56 -4.00 -9.39
C ALA A 45 5.09 -3.80 -9.52
N ARG A 46 5.64 -2.75 -8.90
CA ARG A 46 7.07 -2.44 -9.00
C ARG A 46 7.92 -3.23 -8.01
N CYS A 47 7.44 -3.42 -6.80
CA CYS A 47 8.20 -4.00 -5.69
C CYS A 47 7.93 -5.49 -5.47
N LYS A 48 7.29 -6.17 -6.44
CA LYS A 48 6.90 -7.58 -6.33
C LYS A 48 8.05 -8.49 -5.89
N SER A 49 9.17 -8.44 -6.61
CA SER A 49 10.34 -9.28 -6.34
C SER A 49 10.89 -9.05 -4.93
N TYR A 50 11.03 -7.79 -4.50
CA TYR A 50 11.54 -7.47 -3.16
C TYR A 50 10.59 -7.93 -2.04
N ASN A 51 9.29 -7.81 -2.26
CA ASN A 51 8.28 -8.24 -1.29
C ASN A 51 8.27 -9.78 -1.18
N ASP A 52 8.33 -10.47 -2.32
CA ASP A 52 8.35 -11.92 -2.37
C ASP A 52 9.64 -12.45 -1.69
N ASP A 53 10.81 -11.88 -2.00
CA ASP A 53 12.10 -12.22 -1.35
C ASP A 53 12.07 -12.03 0.18
N PHE A 54 11.47 -10.92 0.66
CA PHE A 54 11.33 -10.66 2.09
C PHE A 54 10.47 -11.72 2.78
N MET A 55 9.36 -12.12 2.15
CA MET A 55 8.48 -13.15 2.69
C MET A 55 9.12 -14.54 2.62
N HIS A 56 9.89 -14.84 1.58
CA HIS A 56 10.69 -16.06 1.49
C HIS A 56 11.73 -16.14 2.61
N CYS A 57 12.54 -15.09 2.79
CA CYS A 57 13.51 -15.00 3.89
C CYS A 57 12.83 -15.24 5.25
N LYS A 58 11.70 -14.58 5.49
CA LYS A 58 10.97 -14.72 6.76
C LYS A 58 10.46 -16.15 7.00
N THR A 59 10.07 -16.83 5.93
CA THR A 59 9.59 -18.21 5.99
C THR A 59 10.74 -19.19 6.27
N GLU A 60 11.90 -18.98 5.64
CA GLU A 60 13.10 -19.82 5.80
C GLU A 60 13.79 -19.63 7.17
N ALA A 61 13.72 -18.43 7.74
CA ALA A 61 14.37 -18.08 9.00
C ALA A 61 13.75 -18.73 10.26
N ASN A 62 12.66 -19.51 10.14
CA ASN A 62 12.09 -20.35 11.19
C ASN A 62 11.99 -19.67 12.59
N GLY A 63 11.47 -18.44 12.63
CA GLY A 63 11.29 -17.66 13.87
C GLY A 63 12.40 -16.63 14.17
N LYS A 64 13.41 -16.49 13.30
CA LYS A 64 14.46 -15.44 13.37
C LYS A 64 14.33 -14.37 12.30
N GLY A 65 13.19 -14.32 11.61
CA GLY A 65 12.98 -13.43 10.46
C GLY A 65 13.11 -11.94 10.79
N GLU A 66 12.81 -11.54 12.03
CA GLU A 66 12.89 -10.15 12.49
C GLU A 66 14.32 -9.60 12.51
N SER A 67 15.33 -10.44 12.82
CA SER A 67 16.73 -10.02 12.85
C SER A 67 17.48 -10.32 11.56
N GLU A 68 17.20 -11.47 10.93
CA GLU A 68 17.95 -11.94 9.77
C GLU A 68 17.53 -11.24 8.47
N CYS A 69 16.24 -10.89 8.33
CA CYS A 69 15.69 -10.32 7.08
C CYS A 69 15.67 -8.77 7.06
N LEU A 70 16.43 -8.11 7.93
CA LEU A 70 16.50 -6.64 7.98
C LEU A 70 17.09 -6.04 6.70
N LYS A 71 17.91 -6.77 5.96
CA LYS A 71 18.47 -6.29 4.69
C LYS A 71 17.40 -6.23 3.60
N GLU A 72 16.55 -7.24 3.52
CA GLU A 72 15.45 -7.41 2.58
C GLU A 72 14.34 -6.41 2.90
N GLY A 73 13.99 -6.26 4.19
CA GLY A 73 13.02 -5.27 4.64
C GLY A 73 13.38 -3.84 4.21
N ARG A 74 14.67 -3.48 4.32
CA ARG A 74 15.16 -2.17 3.85
C ARG A 74 15.01 -1.96 2.33
N LYS A 75 15.16 -3.02 1.52
CA LYS A 75 14.92 -2.94 0.07
C LYS A 75 13.45 -2.68 -0.22
N VAL A 76 12.55 -3.36 0.50
CA VAL A 76 11.10 -3.17 0.40
C VAL A 76 10.71 -1.73 0.73
N THR A 77 11.16 -1.21 1.88
CA THR A 77 10.86 0.17 2.31
C THR A 77 11.34 1.20 1.29
N ARG A 78 12.57 1.06 0.79
CA ARG A 78 13.13 1.96 -0.24
C ARG A 78 12.35 1.90 -1.56
N CYS A 79 11.95 0.70 -1.98
CA CYS A 79 11.17 0.55 -3.20
C CYS A 79 9.79 1.23 -3.06
N ALA A 80 9.11 1.00 -1.93
CA ALA A 80 7.82 1.64 -1.66
C ALA A 80 7.92 3.17 -1.59
N ALA A 81 8.95 3.71 -0.92
CA ALA A 81 9.23 5.15 -0.87
C ALA A 81 9.43 5.72 -2.29
N SER A 82 10.21 5.03 -3.14
CA SER A 82 10.44 5.47 -4.52
C SER A 82 9.17 5.56 -5.36
N VAL A 83 8.21 4.64 -5.15
CA VAL A 83 6.92 4.66 -5.85
C VAL A 83 6.08 5.87 -5.41
N LEU A 84 6.05 6.14 -4.10
CA LEU A 84 5.31 7.28 -3.58
C LEU A 84 5.91 8.61 -4.03
N ASP A 85 7.23 8.71 -4.07
CA ASP A 85 7.93 9.89 -4.60
C ASP A 85 7.63 10.12 -6.09
N ASP A 86 7.64 9.06 -6.89
CA ASP A 86 7.34 9.15 -8.31
C ASP A 86 5.87 9.54 -8.56
N ILE A 87 4.93 9.02 -7.75
CA ILE A 87 3.51 9.42 -7.78
C ILE A 87 3.35 10.88 -7.35
N ASN A 88 4.05 11.32 -6.30
CA ASN A 88 4.02 12.70 -5.82
C ASN A 88 4.58 13.70 -6.85
N LYS A 89 5.58 13.29 -7.64
CA LYS A 89 6.13 14.14 -8.73
C LYS A 89 5.23 14.16 -9.96
N SER A 90 4.56 13.04 -10.26
CA SER A 90 3.90 12.84 -11.56
C SER A 90 2.39 13.04 -11.55
N CYS A 91 1.69 12.59 -10.50
CA CYS A 91 0.22 12.41 -10.48
C CYS A 91 -0.41 12.86 -9.15
N LEU A 92 0.17 13.86 -8.49
CA LEU A 92 -0.19 14.26 -7.14
C LEU A 92 -1.64 14.75 -6.99
N GLU A 93 -2.19 15.43 -8.00
CA GLU A 93 -3.56 15.93 -7.94
C GLU A 93 -4.60 14.80 -7.96
N GLU A 94 -4.47 13.87 -8.90
CA GLU A 94 -5.33 12.70 -9.03
C GLU A 94 -5.17 11.77 -7.82
N PHE A 95 -3.92 11.61 -7.36
CA PHE A 95 -3.61 10.82 -6.19
C PHE A 95 -4.28 11.37 -4.93
N ARG A 96 -4.20 12.70 -4.72
CA ARG A 96 -4.87 13.39 -3.60
C ARG A 96 -6.38 13.24 -3.63
N LYS A 97 -7.00 13.48 -4.79
CA LYS A 97 -8.45 13.29 -4.94
C LYS A 97 -8.87 11.86 -4.58
N HIS A 98 -8.11 10.86 -5.05
CA HIS A 98 -8.42 9.46 -4.80
C HIS A 98 -8.30 9.08 -3.32
N TRP A 99 -7.18 9.39 -2.66
CA TRP A 99 -7.03 9.01 -1.25
C TRP A 99 -7.92 9.82 -0.30
N GLN A 100 -8.24 11.08 -0.62
CA GLN A 100 -9.23 11.86 0.16
C GLN A 100 -10.62 11.23 0.11
N CYS A 101 -11.02 10.72 -1.06
CA CYS A 101 -12.26 9.97 -1.17
C CYS A 101 -12.24 8.70 -0.31
N LEU A 102 -11.12 7.98 -0.30
CA LEU A 102 -10.97 6.76 0.51
C LEU A 102 -11.07 7.08 2.00
N ASP A 103 -10.42 8.14 2.46
CA ASP A 103 -10.43 8.55 3.86
C ASP A 103 -11.84 8.88 4.35
N ASN A 104 -12.63 9.55 3.51
CA ASN A 104 -14.03 9.89 3.80
C ASN A 104 -15.00 8.69 3.76
N ASN A 105 -14.62 7.57 3.14
CA ASN A 105 -15.50 6.43 2.87
C ASN A 105 -15.04 5.15 3.58
N ASN A 106 -14.45 5.27 4.77
CA ASN A 106 -13.95 4.12 5.54
C ASN A 106 -13.01 3.22 4.72
N GLN A 107 -12.23 3.84 3.82
CA GLN A 107 -11.25 3.20 2.93
C GLN A 107 -11.84 2.13 1.98
N GLN A 108 -13.14 2.24 1.67
CA GLN A 108 -13.82 1.34 0.73
C GLN A 108 -13.53 1.70 -0.73
N LEU A 109 -12.71 0.89 -1.41
CA LEU A 109 -12.29 1.12 -2.81
C LEU A 109 -13.46 1.24 -3.81
N TRP A 110 -14.57 0.55 -3.59
CA TRP A 110 -15.71 0.60 -4.52
C TRP A 110 -16.43 1.95 -4.55
N GLN A 111 -16.25 2.78 -3.51
CA GLN A 111 -16.81 4.13 -3.44
C GLN A 111 -16.08 5.13 -4.34
N CYS A 112 -14.78 4.90 -4.57
CA CYS A 112 -13.87 5.87 -5.21
C CYS A 112 -13.43 5.48 -6.63
N ARG A 113 -14.10 4.52 -7.28
CA ARG A 113 -13.72 3.99 -8.62
C ARG A 113 -13.62 5.07 -9.70
N GLY A 114 -14.45 6.12 -9.64
CA GLY A 114 -14.39 7.22 -10.59
C GLY A 114 -13.05 7.97 -10.55
N LEU A 115 -12.58 8.28 -9.34
CA LEU A 115 -11.30 8.94 -9.11
C LEU A 115 -10.12 7.99 -9.33
N GLU A 116 -10.28 6.72 -8.98
CA GLU A 116 -9.29 5.68 -9.21
C GLU A 116 -8.93 5.53 -10.69
N ARG A 117 -9.91 5.62 -11.60
CA ARG A 117 -9.64 5.55 -13.06
C ARG A 117 -8.75 6.70 -13.54
N GLY A 118 -8.96 7.90 -13.01
CA GLY A 118 -8.11 9.06 -13.33
C GLY A 118 -6.67 8.84 -12.87
N LEU A 119 -6.50 8.34 -11.64
CA LEU A 119 -5.19 7.98 -11.10
C LEU A 119 -4.51 6.88 -11.92
N ASN A 120 -5.22 5.78 -12.21
CA ASN A 120 -4.69 4.65 -12.97
C ASN A 120 -4.21 5.09 -14.35
N LYS A 121 -4.95 5.99 -15.02
CA LYS A 121 -4.55 6.55 -16.31
C LYS A 121 -3.24 7.34 -16.20
N CYS A 122 -3.14 8.26 -15.25
CA CYS A 122 -1.92 9.07 -15.07
C CYS A 122 -0.70 8.21 -14.76
N VAL A 123 -0.85 7.24 -13.86
CA VAL A 123 0.24 6.34 -13.45
C VAL A 123 0.68 5.43 -14.60
N PHE A 124 -0.27 4.94 -15.41
CA PHE A 124 0.05 4.16 -16.61
C PHE A 124 0.82 5.00 -17.63
N GLU A 125 0.35 6.21 -17.94
CA GLU A 125 0.97 7.07 -18.95
C GLU A 125 2.37 7.58 -18.55
N LYS A 126 2.59 7.90 -17.26
CA LYS A 126 3.85 8.52 -16.81
C LYS A 126 4.85 7.52 -16.22
N LEU A 127 4.37 6.49 -15.53
CA LEU A 127 5.21 5.54 -14.79
C LEU A 127 5.19 4.13 -15.36
N ASN A 128 4.35 3.86 -16.38
CA ASN A 128 4.17 2.54 -16.99
C ASN A 128 3.82 1.43 -15.96
N LEU A 129 3.12 1.81 -14.88
CA LEU A 129 2.64 0.86 -13.87
C LEU A 129 1.14 0.64 -14.05
N GLU A 130 0.74 -0.62 -14.13
CA GLU A 130 -0.65 -1.03 -14.31
C GLU A 130 -1.18 -1.75 -13.07
N LYS A 131 -2.41 -1.44 -12.69
CA LYS A 131 -3.13 -2.15 -11.64
C LYS A 131 -3.69 -3.47 -12.19
N LYS A 132 -3.03 -4.59 -11.87
CA LYS A 132 -3.52 -5.94 -12.20
C LYS A 132 -3.94 -6.67 -10.93
N ILE A 133 -5.08 -7.36 -10.97
CA ILE A 133 -5.50 -8.26 -9.89
C ILE A 133 -5.01 -9.67 -10.26
N PRO A 134 -4.06 -10.26 -9.53
CA PRO A 134 -3.61 -11.62 -9.78
C PRO A 134 -4.75 -12.61 -9.51
N GLY A 135 -4.85 -13.66 -10.33
CA GLY A 135 -5.85 -14.73 -10.16
C GLY A 135 -7.28 -14.36 -10.55
N ALA A 136 -7.51 -13.23 -11.21
CA ALA A 136 -8.82 -12.92 -11.81
C ALA A 136 -9.08 -13.88 -13.00
N PRO A 137 -10.26 -14.50 -13.10
CA PRO A 137 -10.58 -15.40 -14.22
C PRO A 137 -10.63 -14.61 -15.53
N GLU A 138 -10.02 -15.15 -16.59
CA GLU A 138 -9.90 -14.49 -17.90
C GLU A 138 -11.25 -14.16 -18.54
N ASN A 139 -12.29 -14.95 -18.20
CA ASN A 139 -13.64 -14.81 -18.72
C ASN A 139 -14.44 -13.68 -18.06
N GLU A 140 -13.94 -13.06 -16.98
CA GLU A 140 -14.67 -12.02 -16.25
C GLU A 140 -13.96 -10.67 -16.26
N VAL A 141 -14.74 -9.60 -16.36
CA VAL A 141 -14.23 -8.24 -16.22
C VAL A 141 -13.87 -7.98 -14.75
N PRO A 142 -12.60 -7.59 -14.45
CA PRO A 142 -12.17 -7.25 -13.10
C PRO A 142 -13.07 -6.18 -12.45
N VAL A 143 -13.34 -6.34 -11.15
CA VAL A 143 -14.31 -5.49 -10.41
C VAL A 143 -14.04 -3.98 -10.54
N HIS A 144 -12.78 -3.58 -10.62
CA HIS A 144 -12.36 -2.18 -10.75
C HIS A 144 -12.64 -1.58 -12.15
N LEU A 145 -12.77 -2.42 -13.18
CA LEU A 145 -13.10 -2.03 -14.55
C LEU A 145 -14.60 -2.07 -14.86
N ARG A 146 -15.41 -2.70 -13.99
CA ARG A 146 -16.88 -2.77 -14.19
C ARG A 146 -17.48 -1.37 -14.28
N LYS A 147 -18.37 -1.16 -15.27
CA LYS A 147 -19.00 0.15 -15.55
C LYS A 147 -19.86 0.65 -14.39
N ARG A 148 -20.63 -0.24 -13.75
CA ARG A 148 -21.52 0.07 -12.62
C ARG A 148 -21.06 -0.66 -11.36
N GLN A 149 -21.08 0.05 -10.23
CA GLN A 149 -20.78 -0.50 -8.91
C GLN A 149 -22.10 -0.60 -8.13
N ILE A 150 -22.43 -1.78 -7.63
CA ILE A 150 -23.72 -2.06 -6.96
C ILE A 150 -23.71 -1.57 -5.50
N TYR A 151 -22.54 -1.62 -4.86
CA TYR A 151 -22.34 -1.24 -3.45
C TYR A 151 -21.84 0.19 -3.25
N ALA A 152 -21.61 0.94 -4.32
CA ALA A 152 -21.21 2.34 -4.20
C ALA A 152 -22.42 3.17 -3.71
N HIS A 153 -22.16 4.14 -2.85
CA HIS A 153 -23.13 5.16 -2.46
C HIS A 153 -23.72 5.75 -3.73
N SER A 154 -25.04 5.74 -3.83
CA SER A 154 -25.73 6.36 -4.95
C SER A 154 -25.37 7.84 -4.98
N ILE A 155 -24.73 8.30 -6.07
CA ILE A 155 -24.58 9.74 -6.33
C ILE A 155 -25.97 10.38 -6.51
N PHE A 156 -27.00 9.58 -6.84
CA PHE A 156 -28.42 9.98 -6.90
C PHE A 156 -29.13 9.86 -5.55
N GLY A 157 -28.47 10.23 -4.46
CA GLY A 157 -28.93 9.98 -3.09
C GLY A 157 -28.63 11.11 -2.11
N LYS A 158 -28.80 12.36 -2.54
CA LYS A 158 -29.22 13.52 -1.75
C LYS A 158 -29.67 14.63 -2.70
#